data_AF-A0A1G4B327-F1
#
_entry.id   AF-A0A1G4B327-F1
#
_cell.length_a   1.000
_cell.length_b   1.000
_cell.length_c   1.000
_cell.angle_alpha   90.00
_cell.angle_beta   90.00
_cell.angle_gamma   90.00
#
_symmetry.space_group_name_H-M   'P 1'
#
loop_
_entity.id
_entity.type
_entity.pdbx_description
1 polymer ?
#
loop_
_entity_poly.entity_id
_entity_poly.type
_entity_poly.pdbx_seq_one_letter_code
_entity_poly.pdbx_strand_id
1 'polypeptide(L)'
;MVRENLAENDFEGEEIEGLMGVLEAHLKPEYLKAAVREAEEIMAKMTEDEEPARDTFRDISTAAQGSLRSGLFQTNQREKAKTRPGNPLATVPAVEDPGSLDIVTFSIEPMVRIRVSQRTLDVVHLIYPESQTRPRNITWDDFVHALCDAGFVASNNGGSAVRFELGSGSDRGDKGAIIFHKPHPVLKIVPIMLHGMGRRLTKWFGWNCDCFEARGAQED
;
A
#
# COMPACT_ATOMS: atom_id res chain seq x y z
N MET A 1 8.01 38.93 -17.38
CA MET A 1 8.94 37.81 -17.16
C MET A 1 9.17 36.93 -18.39
N VAL A 2 8.21 36.15 -18.90
CA VAL A 2 8.45 35.27 -20.08
C VAL A 2 8.69 36.07 -21.37
N ARG A 3 7.89 37.13 -21.63
CA ARG A 3 8.10 38.05 -22.78
C ARG A 3 9.48 38.71 -22.78
N GLU A 4 9.92 39.19 -21.63
CA GLU A 4 11.22 39.86 -21.46
C GLU A 4 12.38 38.88 -21.66
N ASN A 5 12.28 37.65 -21.15
CA ASN A 5 13.30 36.62 -21.38
C ASN A 5 13.38 36.22 -22.86
N LEU A 6 12.28 36.21 -23.60
CA LEU A 6 12.30 35.91 -25.03
C LEU A 6 12.94 37.04 -25.85
N ALA A 7 12.68 38.29 -25.47
CA ALA A 7 13.32 39.46 -26.08
C ALA A 7 14.83 39.55 -25.79
N GLU A 8 15.28 39.05 -24.64
CA GLU A 8 16.71 38.97 -24.27
C GLU A 8 17.48 37.87 -25.03
N ASN A 9 16.81 36.96 -25.75
CA ASN A 9 17.41 35.84 -26.49
C ASN A 9 17.39 36.05 -28.02
N ASP A 10 17.45 37.29 -28.49
CA ASP A 10 17.50 37.67 -29.92
C ASP A 10 16.33 37.16 -30.79
N PHE A 11 15.17 36.85 -30.20
CA PHE A 11 13.97 36.53 -30.96
C PHE A 11 13.33 37.78 -31.56
N GLU A 12 12.95 37.72 -32.83
CA GLU A 12 12.24 38.81 -33.50
C GLU A 12 10.80 38.94 -32.97
N GLY A 13 10.24 40.15 -32.99
CA GLY A 13 8.95 40.43 -32.34
C GLY A 13 7.78 39.56 -32.84
N GLU A 14 7.80 39.16 -34.10
CA GLU A 14 6.81 38.24 -34.70
C GLU A 14 6.97 36.79 -34.20
N GLU A 15 8.21 36.35 -33.97
CA GLU A 15 8.51 35.03 -33.40
C GLU A 15 8.12 34.96 -31.93
N ILE A 16 8.32 36.06 -31.19
CA ILE A 16 7.90 36.18 -29.80
C ILE A 16 6.38 36.07 -29.68
N GLU A 17 5.63 36.76 -30.55
CA GLU A 17 4.17 36.71 -30.54
C GLU A 17 3.65 35.31 -30.93
N GLY A 18 4.31 34.64 -31.89
CA GLY A 18 4.02 33.26 -32.27
C GLY A 18 4.23 32.27 -31.12
N LEU A 19 5.41 32.32 -30.48
CA LEU A 19 5.73 31.45 -29.34
C LEU A 19 4.81 31.70 -28.15
N MET A 20 4.47 32.95 -27.92
CA MET A 20 3.54 33.34 -26.88
C MET A 20 2.11 32.87 -27.14
N GLY A 21 1.65 32.93 -28.39
CA GLY A 21 0.36 32.37 -28.78
C GLY A 21 0.26 30.85 -28.55
N VAL A 22 1.38 30.13 -28.58
CA VAL A 22 1.46 28.71 -28.22
C VAL A 22 1.42 28.52 -26.70
N LEU A 23 2.19 29.30 -25.95
CA LEU A 23 2.23 29.22 -24.49
C LEU A 23 0.89 29.64 -23.85
N GLU A 24 0.24 30.66 -24.40
CA GLU A 24 -1.05 31.20 -23.92
C GLU A 24 -2.25 30.46 -24.52
N ALA A 25 -2.05 29.38 -25.29
CA ALA A 25 -3.13 28.61 -25.89
C ALA A 25 -4.15 28.10 -24.84
N HIS A 26 -3.69 27.82 -23.61
CA HIS A 26 -4.55 27.41 -22.50
C HIS A 26 -5.43 28.53 -21.92
N LEU A 27 -5.14 29.81 -22.24
CA LEU A 27 -5.95 30.96 -21.83
C LEU A 27 -7.03 31.29 -22.85
N LYS A 28 -6.99 30.67 -24.04
CA LYS A 28 -8.00 30.91 -25.07
C LYS A 28 -9.38 30.51 -24.53
N PRO A 29 -10.41 31.35 -24.73
CA PRO A 29 -11.73 31.14 -24.14
C PRO A 29 -12.38 29.84 -24.60
N GLU A 30 -12.04 29.37 -25.79
CA GLU A 30 -12.49 28.07 -26.32
C GLU A 30 -11.95 26.90 -25.50
N TYR A 31 -10.67 26.92 -25.14
CA TYR A 31 -10.04 25.89 -24.32
C TYR A 31 -10.62 25.87 -22.91
N LEU A 32 -10.79 27.05 -22.30
CA LEU A 32 -11.39 27.16 -20.97
C LEU A 32 -12.83 26.64 -20.94
N LYS A 33 -13.64 26.98 -21.95
CA LYS A 33 -15.01 26.45 -22.09
C LYS A 33 -15.03 24.94 -22.30
N ALA A 34 -14.11 24.40 -23.09
CA ALA A 34 -13.99 22.96 -23.29
C ALA A 34 -13.63 22.23 -21.98
N ALA A 35 -12.68 22.78 -21.21
CA ALA A 35 -12.27 22.24 -19.91
C ALA A 35 -13.41 22.28 -18.87
N VAL A 36 -14.18 23.37 -18.83
CA VAL A 36 -15.37 23.48 -17.96
C VAL A 36 -16.43 22.46 -18.36
N ARG A 37 -16.73 22.33 -19.65
CA ARG A 37 -17.70 21.36 -20.15
C ARG A 37 -17.29 19.92 -19.84
N GLU A 38 -16.01 19.58 -20.00
CA GLU A 38 -15.49 18.26 -19.65
C GLU A 38 -15.67 17.98 -18.15
N ALA A 39 -15.36 18.96 -17.29
CA ALA A 39 -15.58 18.84 -15.85
C ALA A 39 -17.07 18.66 -15.50
N GLU A 40 -17.96 19.41 -16.16
CA GLU A 40 -19.42 19.27 -15.99
C GLU A 40 -19.92 17.90 -16.43
N GLU A 41 -19.43 17.36 -17.54
CA GLU A 41 -19.79 16.02 -18.02
C GLU A 41 -19.33 14.93 -17.03
N ILE A 42 -18.15 15.07 -16.45
CA ILE A 42 -17.64 14.16 -15.41
C ILE A 42 -18.53 14.25 -14.16
N MET A 43 -18.89 15.45 -13.71
CA MET A 43 -19.78 15.61 -12.56
C MET A 43 -21.19 15.05 -12.83
N ALA A 44 -21.73 15.22 -14.04
CA ALA A 44 -23.02 14.65 -14.43
C ALA A 44 -22.99 13.12 -14.40
N LYS A 45 -21.93 12.48 -14.92
CA LYS A 45 -21.77 11.02 -14.86
C LYS A 45 -21.69 10.50 -13.43
N MET A 46 -20.98 11.22 -12.55
CA MET A 46 -20.94 10.87 -11.12
C MET A 46 -22.32 10.92 -10.45
N THR A 47 -23.18 11.87 -10.85
CA THR A 47 -24.55 11.94 -10.33
C THR A 47 -25.50 10.91 -10.94
N GLU A 48 -25.30 10.52 -12.20
CA GLU A 48 -26.09 9.46 -12.87
C GLU A 48 -25.78 8.06 -12.31
N ASP A 49 -24.53 7.80 -11.92
CA ASP A 49 -24.13 6.59 -11.21
C ASP A 49 -24.62 6.58 -9.74
N GLU A 50 -25.20 7.68 -9.24
CA GLU A 50 -25.86 7.81 -7.94
C GLU A 50 -27.38 7.53 -8.00
N GLU A 51 -27.91 6.97 -9.09
CA GLU A 51 -29.25 6.38 -9.11
C GLU A 51 -29.32 5.26 -8.05
N PRO A 52 -30.26 5.32 -7.08
CA PRO A 52 -30.30 4.35 -6.00
C PRO A 52 -30.57 2.98 -6.59
N ALA A 53 -29.58 2.10 -6.45
CA ALA A 53 -29.73 0.67 -6.72
C ALA A 53 -31.07 0.24 -6.15
N ARG A 54 -31.96 -0.27 -7.02
CA ARG A 54 -33.28 -0.75 -6.63
C ARG A 54 -33.11 -1.67 -5.43
N ASP A 55 -33.60 -1.20 -4.30
CA ASP A 55 -33.57 -1.92 -3.04
C ASP A 55 -34.46 -3.17 -3.16
N THR A 56 -33.82 -4.27 -3.55
CA THR A 56 -34.37 -5.60 -3.38
C THR A 56 -33.70 -6.28 -2.19
N PHE A 57 -33.59 -5.59 -1.05
CA PHE A 57 -33.39 -6.26 0.22
C PHE A 57 -34.75 -6.70 0.78
N ARG A 58 -35.19 -7.90 0.38
CA ARG A 58 -36.28 -8.59 1.08
C ARG A 58 -35.77 -8.98 2.46
N ASP A 59 -36.29 -8.31 3.48
CA ASP A 59 -36.26 -8.76 4.86
C ASP A 59 -36.78 -10.21 4.95
N ILE A 60 -35.88 -11.13 5.26
CA ILE A 60 -36.21 -12.39 5.94
C ILE A 60 -35.43 -12.35 7.25
N SER A 61 -36.06 -11.78 8.26
CA SER A 61 -35.74 -12.11 9.64
C SER A 61 -36.37 -13.47 9.93
N THR A 62 -35.54 -14.48 10.22
CA THR A 62 -35.66 -15.31 11.44
C THR A 62 -34.56 -16.38 11.46
N ALA A 63 -33.82 -16.38 12.58
CA ALA A 63 -33.03 -17.46 13.19
C ALA A 63 -31.55 -17.66 12.80
N ALA A 64 -30.74 -17.62 13.87
CA ALA A 64 -29.46 -18.30 14.10
C ALA A 64 -28.14 -17.64 13.63
N GLN A 65 -27.54 -16.96 14.61
CA GLN A 65 -26.12 -16.99 15.02
C GLN A 65 -25.03 -16.37 14.12
N GLY A 66 -24.42 -15.30 14.67
CA GLY A 66 -22.96 -15.10 14.66
C GLY A 66 -22.35 -14.34 13.48
N SER A 67 -22.61 -13.03 13.34
CA SER A 67 -21.86 -12.17 12.40
C SER A 67 -20.96 -11.20 13.17
N LEU A 68 -19.66 -11.47 13.16
CA LEU A 68 -18.62 -10.59 13.69
C LEU A 68 -18.42 -9.42 12.72
N ARG A 69 -18.83 -8.22 13.16
CA ARG A 69 -18.56 -6.95 12.49
C ARG A 69 -17.06 -6.65 12.55
N SER A 70 -16.39 -6.65 11.41
CA SER A 70 -15.03 -6.11 11.28
C SER A 70 -15.12 -4.57 11.37
N GLY A 71 -14.74 -4.03 12.52
CA GLY A 71 -14.75 -2.58 12.78
C GLY A 71 -13.55 -1.90 12.13
N LEU A 72 -13.75 -1.27 10.98
CA LEU A 72 -12.85 -0.20 10.51
C LEU A 72 -13.09 1.02 11.41
N PHE A 73 -12.13 1.32 12.27
CA PHE A 73 -12.15 2.55 13.06
C PHE A 73 -11.42 3.67 12.29
N GLN A 74 -12.14 4.76 12.01
CA GLN A 74 -11.55 6.02 11.55
C GLN A 74 -10.78 6.66 12.71
N THR A 75 -9.49 6.95 12.52
CA THR A 75 -8.73 7.78 13.46
C THR A 75 -8.23 9.05 12.77
N ASN A 76 -8.26 10.14 13.54
CA ASN A 76 -7.92 11.48 13.07
C ASN A 76 -6.44 11.63 12.73
N GLN A 77 -6.19 12.37 11.66
CA GLN A 77 -4.89 12.56 11.02
C GLN A 77 -3.93 13.35 11.92
N ARG A 78 -2.67 12.91 11.98
CA ARG A 78 -1.56 13.68 12.56
C ARG A 78 -0.66 14.16 11.43
N GLU A 79 -0.55 15.48 11.28
CA GLU A 79 0.40 16.11 10.35
C GLU A 79 1.85 15.74 10.71
N LYS A 80 2.64 15.37 9.71
CA LYS A 80 4.05 15.05 9.87
C LYS A 80 4.90 16.20 9.33
N ALA A 81 5.56 16.92 10.23
CA ALA A 81 6.71 17.75 9.88
C ALA A 81 7.94 16.85 9.62
N LYS A 82 8.56 16.99 8.44
CA LYS A 82 9.75 16.22 8.06
C LYS A 82 10.99 16.86 8.68
N THR A 83 11.68 16.13 9.58
CA THR A 83 12.97 16.57 10.12
C THR A 83 14.02 15.50 9.84
N ARG A 84 15.04 15.84 9.04
CA ARG A 84 16.20 15.01 8.73
C ARG A 84 17.37 15.48 9.61
N PRO A 85 17.98 14.64 10.45
CA PRO A 85 19.29 14.94 11.02
C PRO A 85 20.42 14.29 10.22
N GLY A 86 21.53 15.03 10.13
CA GLY A 86 22.72 14.70 9.36
C GLY A 86 23.67 13.71 10.03
N ASN A 87 24.62 13.28 9.21
CA ASN A 87 25.71 12.35 9.45
C ASN A 87 26.71 12.92 10.48
N PRO A 88 27.33 12.08 11.32
CA PRO A 88 28.77 12.26 11.52
C PRO A 88 29.59 10.97 11.35
N LEU A 89 30.75 11.21 10.76
CA LEU A 89 31.91 10.36 10.51
C LEU A 89 32.65 9.99 11.81
N ALA A 90 33.09 8.74 11.94
CA ALA A 90 34.26 8.24 12.68
C ALA A 90 34.19 6.70 12.68
N THR A 91 35.21 5.86 12.66
CA THR A 91 36.67 5.91 12.43
C THR A 91 37.06 4.43 12.33
N VAL A 92 37.88 4.04 11.35
CA VAL A 92 38.46 2.69 11.23
C VAL A 92 39.62 2.50 12.22
N PRO A 93 39.83 1.27 12.71
CA PRO A 93 41.16 0.70 12.54
C PRO A 93 41.14 -0.74 12.02
N ALA A 94 42.35 -1.17 11.65
CA ALA A 94 42.67 -2.17 10.66
C ALA A 94 42.64 -3.64 11.12
N VAL A 95 42.56 -4.46 10.07
CA VAL A 95 42.71 -5.91 9.86
C VAL A 95 43.76 -6.62 10.71
N GLU A 96 43.40 -7.79 11.26
CA GLU A 96 44.28 -8.98 11.36
C GLU A 96 43.49 -10.28 11.04
N ASP A 97 44.24 -11.31 10.65
CA ASP A 97 44.03 -12.44 9.72
C ASP A 97 43.13 -13.62 10.25
N PRO A 98 42.72 -14.60 9.40
CA PRO A 98 41.59 -15.51 9.59
C PRO A 98 41.97 -16.85 10.21
N GLY A 99 41.10 -17.39 11.06
CA GLY A 99 41.26 -18.74 11.57
C GLY A 99 40.06 -19.18 12.42
N SER A 100 39.54 -20.35 12.08
CA SER A 100 38.43 -21.08 12.74
C SER A 100 37.01 -20.63 12.39
N LEU A 101 36.42 -21.34 11.43
CA LEU A 101 34.98 -21.48 11.28
C LEU A 101 34.45 -22.32 12.45
N ASP A 102 34.25 -21.69 13.60
CA ASP A 102 33.45 -22.26 14.65
C ASP A 102 31.99 -22.16 14.20
N ILE A 103 31.41 -23.32 13.88
CA ILE A 103 29.98 -23.48 13.61
C ILE A 103 29.25 -22.98 14.86
N VAL A 104 28.80 -21.73 14.79
CA VAL A 104 27.86 -21.17 15.74
C VAL A 104 26.60 -22.00 15.58
N THR A 105 26.43 -22.95 16.49
CA THR A 105 25.13 -23.55 16.79
C THR A 105 24.21 -22.39 17.12
N PHE A 106 23.48 -21.91 16.12
CA PHE A 106 22.42 -20.93 16.30
C PHE A 106 21.45 -21.58 17.29
N SER A 107 21.48 -21.09 18.53
CA SER A 107 20.48 -21.39 19.53
C SER A 107 19.15 -20.90 18.97
N ILE A 108 18.38 -21.79 18.36
CA ILE A 108 17.03 -21.52 17.88
C ILE A 108 16.19 -21.40 19.15
N GLU A 109 16.14 -20.20 19.73
CA GLU A 109 15.03 -19.87 20.61
C GLU A 109 13.74 -20.09 19.80
N PRO A 110 12.73 -20.78 20.36
CA PRO A 110 11.53 -21.10 19.61
C PRO A 110 10.85 -19.80 19.16
N MET A 111 11.02 -19.43 17.89
CA MET A 111 10.29 -18.32 17.30
C MET A 111 8.81 -18.64 17.45
N VAL A 112 8.10 -17.83 18.22
CA VAL A 112 6.63 -17.92 18.35
C VAL A 112 6.04 -17.71 16.94
N ARG A 113 5.57 -18.81 16.33
CA ARG A 113 4.91 -18.77 15.02
C ARG A 113 3.54 -18.13 15.11
N ILE A 114 3.18 -17.40 14.06
CA ILE A 114 1.89 -16.74 13.90
C ILE A 114 0.90 -17.79 13.37
N ARG A 115 -0.10 -18.12 14.20
CA ARG A 115 -1.16 -19.08 13.83
C ARG A 115 -2.23 -18.41 12.98
N VAL A 116 -2.31 -18.81 11.72
CA VAL A 116 -3.24 -18.22 10.74
C VAL A 116 -4.15 -19.29 10.14
N SER A 117 -5.25 -18.87 9.53
CA SER A 117 -6.12 -19.76 8.77
C SER A 117 -5.38 -20.37 7.56
N GLN A 118 -5.88 -21.51 7.06
CA GLN A 118 -5.31 -22.16 5.88
C GLN A 118 -5.32 -21.24 4.65
N ARG A 119 -6.38 -20.43 4.47
CA ARG A 119 -6.47 -19.44 3.39
C ARG A 119 -5.35 -18.41 3.48
N THR A 120 -5.02 -17.95 4.68
CA THR A 120 -3.92 -17.01 4.90
C THR A 120 -2.58 -17.66 4.60
N LEU A 121 -2.36 -18.93 4.97
CA LEU A 121 -1.15 -19.67 4.58
C LEU A 121 -1.00 -19.74 3.05
N ASP A 122 -2.08 -20.02 2.33
CA ASP A 122 -2.04 -20.05 0.87
C ASP A 122 -1.60 -18.71 0.27
N VAL A 123 -2.00 -17.58 0.90
CA VAL A 123 -1.55 -16.24 0.50
C VAL A 123 -0.10 -16.00 0.90
N VAL A 124 0.33 -16.43 2.09
CA VAL A 124 1.72 -16.34 2.56
C VAL A 124 2.67 -17.07 1.61
N HIS A 125 2.31 -18.25 1.14
CA HIS A 125 3.10 -18.98 0.14
C HIS A 125 3.22 -18.22 -1.19
N LEU A 126 2.22 -17.43 -1.58
CA LEU A 126 2.34 -16.56 -2.75
C LEU A 126 3.20 -15.32 -2.50
N ILE A 127 3.22 -14.81 -1.27
CA ILE A 127 4.08 -13.68 -0.88
C ILE A 127 5.54 -14.13 -0.85
N TYR A 128 5.78 -15.35 -0.35
CA TYR A 128 7.09 -15.99 -0.18
C TYR A 128 7.13 -17.33 -0.94
N PRO A 129 7.23 -17.30 -2.28
CA PRO A 129 7.15 -18.50 -3.09
C PRO A 129 8.33 -19.43 -2.86
N GLU A 130 8.02 -20.70 -2.62
CA GLU A 130 8.97 -21.81 -2.71
C GLU A 130 9.06 -22.35 -4.15
N SER A 131 10.01 -23.26 -4.41
CA SER A 131 10.30 -23.79 -5.76
C SER A 131 9.09 -24.37 -6.49
N GLN A 132 8.08 -24.88 -5.78
CA GLN A 132 6.87 -25.47 -6.35
C GLN A 132 5.67 -24.50 -6.40
N THR A 133 5.78 -23.31 -5.82
CA THR A 133 4.66 -22.37 -5.75
C THR A 133 4.41 -21.73 -7.10
N ARG A 134 3.21 -21.95 -7.66
CA ARG A 134 2.81 -21.32 -8.92
C ARG A 134 2.39 -19.87 -8.68
N PRO A 135 3.01 -18.89 -9.36
CA PRO A 135 2.60 -17.49 -9.25
C PRO A 135 1.15 -17.32 -9.71
N ARG A 136 0.33 -16.62 -8.91
CA ARG A 136 -1.04 -16.24 -9.27
C ARG A 136 -1.37 -14.85 -8.78
N ASN A 137 -2.34 -14.21 -9.44
CA ASN A 137 -2.89 -12.95 -8.98
C ASN A 137 -3.76 -13.21 -7.74
N ILE A 138 -3.77 -12.27 -6.80
CA ILE A 138 -4.70 -12.27 -5.66
C ILE A 138 -5.52 -10.99 -5.65
N THR A 139 -6.68 -11.02 -5.00
CA THR A 139 -7.45 -9.79 -4.79
C THR A 139 -6.78 -8.95 -3.70
N TRP A 140 -7.03 -7.65 -3.73
CA TRP A 140 -6.60 -6.76 -2.65
C TRP A 140 -7.18 -7.19 -1.28
N ASP A 141 -8.45 -7.61 -1.27
CA ASP A 141 -9.13 -7.99 -0.03
C ASP A 141 -8.58 -9.29 0.56
N ASP A 142 -8.19 -10.27 -0.27
CA ASP A 142 -7.48 -11.47 0.20
C ASP A 142 -6.17 -11.11 0.90
N PHE A 143 -5.42 -10.15 0.35
CA PHE A 143 -4.18 -9.69 0.95
C PHE A 143 -4.43 -8.97 2.29
N VAL A 144 -5.44 -8.09 2.34
CA VAL A 144 -5.83 -7.40 3.59
C VAL A 144 -6.25 -8.42 4.66
N HIS A 145 -7.11 -9.38 4.30
CA HIS A 145 -7.56 -10.42 5.22
C HIS A 145 -6.39 -11.27 5.74
N ALA A 146 -5.47 -11.67 4.86
CA ALA A 146 -4.29 -12.44 5.25
C ALA A 146 -3.42 -11.68 6.27
N LEU A 147 -3.17 -10.39 6.05
CA LEU A 147 -2.43 -9.56 7.00
C LEU A 147 -3.19 -9.38 8.32
N CYS A 148 -4.51 -9.20 8.28
CA CYS A 148 -5.32 -9.05 9.50
C CYS A 148 -5.37 -10.33 10.33
N ASP A 149 -5.52 -11.49 9.68
CA ASP A 149 -5.47 -12.80 10.32
C ASP A 149 -4.09 -13.09 10.94
N ALA A 150 -3.03 -12.53 10.36
CA ALA A 150 -1.69 -12.52 10.91
C ALA A 150 -1.44 -11.49 12.04
N GLY A 151 -2.47 -10.75 12.46
CA GLY A 151 -2.43 -9.84 13.61
C GLY A 151 -2.26 -8.36 13.28
N PHE A 152 -2.32 -7.96 12.01
CA PHE A 152 -2.43 -6.54 11.65
C PHE A 152 -3.85 -6.01 11.86
N VAL A 153 -3.94 -4.71 12.12
CA VAL A 153 -5.16 -3.92 12.02
C VAL A 153 -5.01 -3.02 10.80
N ALA A 154 -5.90 -3.18 9.83
CA ALA A 154 -5.94 -2.35 8.63
C ALA A 154 -6.81 -1.10 8.86
N SER A 155 -6.31 0.07 8.47
CA SER A 155 -7.03 1.35 8.52
C SER A 155 -6.81 2.14 7.24
N ASN A 156 -7.83 2.89 6.81
CA ASN A 156 -7.68 3.80 5.68
C ASN A 156 -6.77 4.98 6.07
N ASN A 157 -5.75 5.25 5.25
CA ASN A 157 -4.79 6.33 5.45
C ASN A 157 -4.95 7.43 4.37
N GLY A 158 -6.13 7.52 3.77
CA GLY A 158 -6.48 8.50 2.74
C GLY A 158 -6.35 7.94 1.33
N GLY A 159 -7.34 8.24 0.48
CA GLY A 159 -7.38 7.78 -0.90
C GLY A 159 -7.27 6.25 -1.01
N SER A 160 -6.33 5.77 -1.82
CA SER A 160 -6.02 4.34 -1.98
C SER A 160 -4.98 3.81 -1.00
N ALA A 161 -4.48 4.62 -0.05
CA ALA A 161 -3.48 4.19 0.91
C ALA A 161 -4.12 3.48 2.11
N VAL A 162 -3.65 2.27 2.41
CA VAL A 162 -4.09 1.47 3.57
C VAL A 162 -2.90 1.24 4.48
N ARG A 163 -3.10 1.56 5.76
CA ARG A 163 -2.11 1.42 6.82
C ARG A 163 -2.39 0.15 7.62
N PHE A 164 -1.35 -0.64 7.84
CA PHE A 164 -1.37 -1.85 8.63
C PHE A 164 -0.50 -1.65 9.86
N GLU A 165 -1.07 -1.85 11.04
CA GLU A 165 -0.38 -1.75 12.34
C GLU A 165 -0.55 -3.05 13.14
N LEU A 166 0.50 -3.52 13.80
CA LEU A 166 0.39 -4.71 14.65
C LEU A 166 -0.52 -4.41 15.86
N GLY A 167 -1.52 -5.26 16.10
CA GLY A 167 -2.45 -5.10 17.22
C GLY A 167 -1.74 -5.02 18.57
N SER A 168 -2.36 -4.35 19.55
CA SER A 168 -1.78 -4.07 20.87
C SER A 168 -1.28 -5.31 21.63
N GLY A 169 -1.80 -6.51 21.33
CA GLY A 169 -1.43 -7.78 21.97
C GLY A 169 -0.30 -8.59 21.32
N SER A 170 0.41 -8.07 20.31
CA SER A 170 1.62 -8.73 19.78
C SER A 170 2.81 -8.49 20.72
N ASP A 171 3.35 -9.58 21.31
CA ASP A 171 4.56 -9.59 22.16
C ASP A 171 5.84 -9.19 21.40
N ARG A 172 5.76 -9.02 20.08
CA ARG A 172 6.85 -8.44 19.28
C ARG A 172 6.82 -6.92 19.46
N GLY A 173 7.64 -6.44 20.39
CA GLY A 173 7.77 -5.06 20.84
C GLY A 173 7.85 -4.00 19.73
N ASP A 174 7.41 -2.78 20.08
CA ASP A 174 7.44 -1.52 19.32
C ASP A 174 7.14 -1.58 17.81
N LYS A 175 5.97 -2.17 17.53
CA LYS A 175 4.88 -1.74 16.62
C LYS A 175 5.23 -0.68 15.57
N GLY A 176 5.95 -1.10 14.53
CA GLY A 176 5.98 -0.38 13.26
C GLY A 176 4.63 -0.46 12.52
N ALA A 177 4.35 0.55 11.69
CA ALA A 177 3.23 0.56 10.75
C ALA A 177 3.76 0.48 9.33
N ILE A 178 3.04 -0.21 8.44
CA ILE A 178 3.35 -0.25 7.01
C ILE A 178 2.17 0.23 6.20
N ILE A 179 2.45 1.01 5.15
CA ILE A 179 1.44 1.52 4.23
C ILE A 179 1.64 0.89 2.86
N PHE A 180 0.55 0.38 2.31
CA PHE A 180 0.44 -0.13 0.95
C PHE A 180 -0.68 0.60 0.21
N HIS A 181 -0.51 0.82 -1.08
CA HIS A 181 -1.55 1.38 -1.92
C HIS A 181 -2.38 0.25 -2.53
N LYS A 182 -3.71 0.39 -2.44
CA LYS A 182 -4.68 -0.44 -3.14
C LYS A 182 -4.42 -0.32 -4.66
N PRO A 183 -4.27 -1.43 -5.38
CA PRO A 183 -4.16 -1.42 -6.83
C PRO A 183 -5.40 -0.76 -7.47
N HIS A 184 -5.19 0.08 -8.47
CA HIS A 184 -6.25 0.76 -9.23
C HIS A 184 -5.84 0.83 -10.71
N PRO A 185 -6.77 0.69 -11.70
CA PRO A 185 -8.23 0.57 -11.57
C PRO A 185 -8.73 -0.79 -11.12
N VAL A 186 -7.96 -1.85 -11.35
CA VAL A 186 -8.35 -3.22 -10.99
C VAL A 186 -7.78 -3.57 -9.62
N LEU A 187 -8.64 -4.05 -8.72
CA LEU A 187 -8.29 -4.43 -7.34
C LEU A 187 -7.56 -5.78 -7.24
N LYS A 188 -6.61 -6.03 -8.16
CA LYS A 188 -5.82 -7.26 -8.24
C LYS A 188 -4.35 -6.94 -8.00
N ILE A 189 -3.70 -7.75 -7.16
CA ILE A 189 -2.26 -7.71 -6.93
C ILE A 189 -1.63 -8.78 -7.82
N VAL A 190 -0.79 -8.36 -8.76
CA VAL A 190 0.01 -9.27 -9.60
C VAL A 190 1.24 -9.78 -8.83
N PRO A 191 1.82 -10.95 -9.16
CA PRO A 191 2.92 -11.56 -8.42
C PRO A 191 4.12 -10.63 -8.16
N ILE A 192 4.50 -9.81 -9.14
CA ILE A 192 5.64 -8.89 -8.97
C ILE A 192 5.37 -7.82 -7.89
N MET A 193 4.13 -7.32 -7.80
CA MET A 193 3.72 -6.40 -6.75
C MET A 193 3.65 -7.13 -5.40
N LEU A 194 3.10 -8.34 -5.40
CA LEU A 194 2.96 -9.16 -4.20
C LEU A 194 4.32 -9.46 -3.56
N HIS A 195 5.32 -9.88 -4.35
CA HIS A 195 6.68 -10.10 -3.85
C HIS A 195 7.35 -8.81 -3.38
N GLY A 196 7.06 -7.67 -4.04
CA GLY A 196 7.50 -6.35 -3.59
C GLY A 196 6.95 -6.00 -2.20
N MET A 197 5.67 -6.29 -1.97
CA MET A 197 5.03 -6.13 -0.66
C MET A 197 5.64 -7.09 0.37
N GLY A 198 5.86 -8.36 0.00
CA GLY A 198 6.52 -9.38 0.82
C GLY A 198 7.91 -8.97 1.29
N ARG A 199 8.77 -8.48 0.40
CA ARG A 199 10.10 -7.96 0.76
C ARG A 199 10.03 -6.81 1.76
N ARG A 200 9.02 -5.94 1.65
CA ARG A 200 8.81 -4.87 2.64
C ARG A 200 8.38 -5.46 3.99
N LEU A 201 7.47 -6.44 4.01
CA LEU A 201 7.08 -7.12 5.25
C LEU A 201 8.27 -7.80 5.93
N THR A 202 9.15 -8.45 5.17
CA THR A 202 10.40 -9.02 5.69
C THR A 202 11.32 -7.95 6.28
N LYS A 203 11.51 -6.83 5.55
CA LYS A 203 12.39 -5.75 6.02
C LYS A 203 11.89 -5.08 7.29
N TRP A 204 10.59 -4.83 7.42
CA TRP A 204 10.02 -4.07 8.52
C TRP A 204 9.63 -4.93 9.74
N PHE A 205 9.28 -6.19 9.53
CA PHE A 205 8.73 -7.07 10.57
C PHE A 205 9.47 -8.41 10.70
N GLY A 206 10.49 -8.66 9.88
CA GLY A 206 11.22 -9.93 9.87
C GLY A 206 10.40 -11.11 9.36
N TRP A 207 9.26 -10.86 8.69
CA TRP A 207 8.37 -11.92 8.22
C TRP A 207 8.97 -12.73 7.07
N ASN A 208 8.80 -14.04 7.15
CA ASN A 208 9.14 -15.03 6.12
C ASN A 208 8.11 -16.19 6.18
N CYS A 209 8.24 -17.19 5.31
CA CYS A 209 7.34 -18.36 5.30
C CYS A 209 7.31 -19.07 6.67
N ASP A 210 8.48 -19.23 7.30
CA ASP A 210 8.65 -19.92 8.59
C ASP A 210 8.00 -19.20 9.78
N CYS A 211 7.61 -17.93 9.63
CA CYS A 211 6.89 -17.20 10.66
C CYS A 211 5.44 -17.66 10.83
N PHE A 212 4.88 -18.45 9.91
CA PHE A 212 3.46 -18.79 9.88
C PHE A 212 3.23 -20.28 10.04
N GLU A 213 2.15 -20.64 10.76
CA GLU A 213 1.65 -22.01 10.83
C GLU A 213 0.12 -22.03 10.74
N ALA A 214 -0.42 -23.18 10.33
CA ALA A 214 -1.86 -23.38 10.28
C ALA A 214 -2.41 -23.39 11.72
N ARG A 215 -3.48 -22.64 11.95
CA ARG A 215 -4.26 -22.77 13.17
C ARG A 215 -4.88 -24.16 13.15
N GLY A 216 -4.52 -24.98 14.15
CA GLY A 216 -5.10 -26.32 14.31
C GLY A 216 -6.63 -26.23 14.28
N ALA A 217 -7.28 -27.18 13.60
CA ALA A 217 -8.71 -27.33 13.68
C ALA A 217 -9.06 -27.49 15.16
N GLN A 218 -9.77 -26.52 15.72
CA GLN A 218 -10.28 -26.65 17.06
C GLN A 218 -11.38 -27.71 16.95
N GLU A 219 -11.10 -28.91 17.45
CA GLU A 219 -12.10 -29.94 17.67
C GLU A 219 -13.07 -29.39 18.73
N ASP A 220 -14.25 -28.98 18.28
CA ASP A 220 -15.41 -28.68 19.13
C ASP A 220 -16.25 -29.95 19.32
#